data_AF-A0A954BQ10-F1
#
_entry.id   AF-A0A954BQ10-F1
#
_cell.length_a   1.000
_cell.length_b   1.000
_cell.length_c   1.000
_cell.angle_alpha   90.00
_cell.angle_beta   90.00
_cell.angle_gamma   90.00
#
_symmetry.space_group_name_H-M   'P 1'
#
loop_
_entity.id
_entity.type
_entity.pdbx_description
1 polymer ?
#
loop_
_entity_poly.entity_id
_entity_poly.type
_entity_poly.pdbx_seq_one_letter_code
_entity_poly.pdbx_strand_id
1 'polypeptide(L)'
;MCDRRRRGGWATRAILAAAAAVAGLAAMAAPAAAQANITWPEELYNPQPDVDDLVLPMPCGGAMVFRRIELALGPDPLDDQLVVLGSDSQDDAPFDFRLRDHLTGGFNDTVLGVRANYYFLGKYEVTRDQYAAVMADACPQPSAQGSQPVTEVSWFDAVAFTEAYTTWLWAEAANSMPTEGGSRSYVRLPTETEWEFAVRGGVAVTERDFRERLFPHQGDLAQYALFQAQRSADGVLWPVGSRLPNPLNLYDMLGNAEEMMLEPYQLNRFGRRHGQVGGMVTRGGSFRTLESDLRNSWRTEYSLFDESTGRARVLDTIGFRAALSVPVTVDQDRQQQLAQAWQDSQEMEASTVQDSDVDPLEALDALAAETFDPDARQDILAIRAALSTAFAEREEVAARALRRSISSGAVLIRTLRYDRGVMNATETALRFEQQLNAGSERADRLQRQIEAMQERYDITLRTYFDILLQAADDYSAEFLEDQRDVVNIGFEQQDLPTLATFATLFIQQVLSYQETQSLEAEDYEEELLAD
;
A
#
# COMPACT_ATOMS: atom_id res chain seq x y z
N MET A 1 -27.10 -20.07 86.02
CA MET A 1 -26.85 -19.60 87.40
C MET A 1 -25.44 -19.09 87.48
N CYS A 2 -25.26 -17.88 88.01
CA CYS A 2 -24.12 -17.33 88.77
C CYS A 2 -22.68 -17.81 88.47
N ASP A 3 -21.63 -17.03 88.59
CA ASP A 3 -21.31 -15.64 88.95
C ASP A 3 -19.77 -15.63 88.98
N ARG A 4 -19.14 -14.47 88.74
CA ARG A 4 -17.86 -14.03 89.34
C ARG A 4 -16.65 -14.99 89.46
N ARG A 5 -15.50 -14.58 88.90
CA ARG A 5 -14.45 -13.79 89.61
C ARG A 5 -13.16 -13.62 88.80
N ARG A 6 -12.55 -12.44 89.03
CA ARG A 6 -11.25 -11.92 88.59
C ARG A 6 -10.03 -12.71 89.10
N ARG A 7 -8.93 -12.59 88.33
CA ARG A 7 -7.50 -12.27 88.67
C ARG A 7 -6.63 -12.98 87.61
N GLY A 8 -5.74 -12.36 86.84
CA GLY A 8 -4.71 -11.38 87.15
C GLY A 8 -3.35 -12.08 87.04
N GLY A 9 -2.45 -11.63 86.15
CA GLY A 9 -1.05 -12.07 86.13
C GLY A 9 -0.48 -12.40 84.75
N TRP A 10 0.43 -11.56 84.29
CA TRP A 10 1.15 -11.63 83.01
C TRP A 10 2.34 -12.58 83.10
N ALA A 11 2.62 -13.35 82.03
CA ALA A 11 3.98 -13.66 81.55
C ALA A 11 3.96 -14.58 80.31
N THR A 12 4.33 -13.99 79.17
CA THR A 12 5.18 -14.54 78.09
C THR A 12 4.87 -15.91 77.45
N ARG A 13 4.28 -15.85 76.25
CA ARG A 13 4.53 -16.76 75.11
C ARG A 13 4.54 -15.91 73.84
N ALA A 14 5.71 -15.80 73.20
CA ALA A 14 6.05 -16.44 71.93
C ALA A 14 5.44 -15.74 70.70
N ILE A 15 6.28 -15.35 69.73
CA ILE A 15 6.23 -15.81 68.33
C ILE A 15 7.37 -15.13 67.53
N LEU A 16 7.94 -15.95 66.65
CA LEU A 16 9.07 -15.72 65.75
C LEU A 16 8.81 -14.70 64.63
N ALA A 17 9.95 -14.19 64.13
CA ALA A 17 10.27 -13.81 62.75
C ALA A 17 9.65 -12.52 62.16
N ALA A 18 10.51 -11.55 61.85
CA ALA A 18 10.94 -11.23 60.49
C ALA A 18 11.78 -9.95 60.50
N ALA A 19 13.05 -10.05 60.08
CA ALA A 19 13.90 -8.90 59.81
C ALA A 19 13.60 -8.40 58.40
N ALA A 20 13.11 -7.16 58.27
CA ALA A 20 13.02 -6.45 57.01
C ALA A 20 14.04 -5.30 57.04
N ALA A 21 15.09 -5.44 56.22
CA ALA A 21 16.04 -4.38 55.95
C ALA A 21 15.38 -3.33 55.05
N VAL A 22 15.38 -2.07 55.49
CA VAL A 22 14.94 -0.92 54.70
C VAL A 22 16.10 -0.51 53.80
N ALA A 23 16.05 -0.89 52.52
CA ALA A 23 16.88 -0.29 51.48
C ALA A 23 16.08 0.85 50.84
N GLY A 24 16.55 2.09 51.03
CA GLY A 24 15.98 3.26 50.39
C GLY A 24 16.29 3.27 48.89
N LEU A 25 15.25 3.15 48.08
CA LEU A 25 15.29 3.45 46.65
C LEU A 25 15.17 4.96 46.48
N ALA A 26 16.28 5.61 46.15
CA ALA A 26 16.26 6.94 45.57
C ALA A 26 15.67 6.81 44.16
N ALA A 27 14.40 7.18 44.00
CA ALA A 27 13.79 7.34 42.68
C ALA A 27 14.48 8.51 41.98
N MET A 28 15.29 8.21 40.97
CA MET A 28 15.68 9.23 39.99
C MET A 28 14.44 9.59 39.21
N ALA A 29 13.82 10.72 39.55
CA ALA A 29 12.81 11.34 38.71
C ALA A 29 13.48 11.72 37.39
N ALA A 30 13.06 11.09 36.29
CA ALA A 30 13.37 11.60 34.96
C ALA A 30 12.88 13.06 34.89
N PRO A 31 13.64 13.97 34.26
CA PRO A 31 13.15 15.32 34.08
C PRO A 31 11.88 15.23 33.23
N ALA A 32 10.77 15.77 33.75
CA ALA A 32 9.59 15.99 32.93
C ALA A 32 10.04 16.89 31.77
N ALA A 33 9.94 16.39 30.53
CA ALA A 33 10.21 17.20 29.35
C ALA A 33 9.37 18.47 29.46
N ALA A 34 10.04 19.63 29.49
CA ALA A 34 9.36 20.91 29.51
C ALA A 34 8.55 21.01 28.21
N GLN A 35 7.25 21.23 28.32
CA GLN A 35 6.37 21.37 27.15
C GLN A 35 6.88 22.56 26.32
N ALA A 36 7.22 22.33 25.04
CA ALA A 36 7.67 23.40 24.16
C ALA A 36 6.58 24.47 24.05
N ASN A 37 6.90 25.70 24.49
CA ASN A 37 5.95 26.82 24.48
C ASN A 37 5.91 27.49 23.10
N ILE A 38 4.70 27.61 22.55
CA ILE A 38 4.44 28.37 21.32
C ILE A 38 4.48 29.86 21.67
N THR A 39 5.23 30.63 20.88
CA THR A 39 5.44 32.08 21.09
C THR A 39 5.08 32.94 19.88
N TRP A 40 4.91 32.33 18.70
CA TRP A 40 4.46 33.04 17.51
C TRP A 40 3.00 33.51 17.67
N PRO A 41 2.62 34.66 17.10
CA PRO A 41 1.22 35.05 16.98
C PRO A 41 0.40 33.98 16.25
N GLU A 42 -0.78 33.64 16.78
CA GLU A 42 -1.62 32.55 16.25
C GLU A 42 -2.03 32.79 14.80
N GLU A 43 -2.28 34.04 14.42
CA GLU A 43 -2.65 34.43 13.06
C GLU A 43 -1.58 34.10 11.99
N LEU A 44 -0.33 33.83 12.39
CA LEU A 44 0.77 33.54 11.48
C LEU A 44 0.98 32.04 11.22
N TYR A 45 0.46 31.17 12.10
CA TYR A 45 0.53 29.70 11.93
C TYR A 45 -0.84 29.01 11.88
N ASN A 46 -1.88 29.65 12.40
CA ASN A 46 -3.28 29.23 12.39
C ASN A 46 -4.22 30.43 12.11
N PRO A 47 -4.22 30.98 10.89
CA PRO A 47 -5.05 32.15 10.55
C PRO A 47 -6.56 31.92 10.67
N GLN A 48 -7.01 30.66 10.70
CA GLN A 48 -8.43 30.29 10.84
C GLN A 48 -8.64 29.23 11.93
N PRO A 49 -8.45 29.55 13.22
CA PRO A 49 -8.50 28.56 14.29
C PRO A 49 -9.83 27.81 14.36
N ASP A 50 -9.78 26.52 14.66
CA ASP A 50 -10.94 25.66 14.82
C ASP A 50 -10.79 24.76 16.07
N VAL A 51 -11.90 24.33 16.65
CA VAL A 51 -11.95 23.67 17.97
C VAL A 51 -11.24 22.31 17.99
N ASP A 52 -11.24 21.60 16.86
CA ASP A 52 -10.66 20.27 16.71
C ASP A 52 -9.24 20.29 16.11
N ASP A 53 -8.57 21.45 16.13
CA ASP A 53 -7.21 21.59 15.62
C ASP A 53 -6.20 20.87 16.53
N LEU A 54 -5.42 19.94 15.96
CA LEU A 54 -4.22 19.43 16.59
C LEU A 54 -3.07 20.42 16.33
N VAL A 55 -2.67 21.16 17.36
CA VAL A 55 -1.57 22.13 17.28
C VAL A 55 -0.30 21.51 17.84
N LEU A 56 0.68 21.26 16.97
CA LEU A 56 1.99 20.76 17.36
C LEU A 56 3.00 21.91 17.44
N PRO A 57 3.79 22.02 18.52
CA PRO A 57 4.84 23.04 18.59
C PRO A 57 5.94 22.74 17.57
N MET A 58 6.74 23.75 17.26
CA MET A 58 7.91 23.67 16.39
C MET A 58 9.12 24.32 17.08
N PRO A 59 10.36 24.10 16.58
CA PRO A 59 11.49 24.89 17.02
C PRO A 59 11.22 26.40 16.86
N CYS A 60 12.04 27.22 17.53
CA CYS A 60 11.91 28.69 17.48
C CYS A 60 10.55 29.23 17.98
N GLY A 61 9.80 28.42 18.73
CA GLY A 61 8.51 28.79 19.30
C GLY A 61 7.37 28.90 18.27
N GLY A 62 7.55 28.30 17.09
CA GLY A 62 6.49 28.18 16.09
C GLY A 62 5.52 27.03 16.38
N ALA A 63 4.56 26.83 15.48
CA ALA A 63 3.60 25.74 15.55
C ALA A 63 3.10 25.34 14.15
N MET A 64 2.61 24.10 14.04
CA MET A 64 1.94 23.56 12.88
C MET A 64 0.60 22.96 13.27
N VAL A 65 -0.40 23.11 12.41
CA VAL A 65 -1.79 22.72 12.69
C VAL A 65 -2.20 21.56 11.79
N PHE A 66 -2.79 20.53 12.38
CA PHE A 66 -3.32 19.37 11.69
C PHE A 66 -4.82 19.24 11.95
N ARG A 67 -5.54 18.75 10.94
CA ARG A 67 -6.94 18.34 11.01
C ARG A 67 -7.03 16.84 11.06
N ARG A 68 -7.96 16.36 11.88
CA ARG A 68 -8.37 14.95 11.91
C ARG A 68 -9.28 14.65 10.72
N ILE A 69 -8.93 13.62 9.95
CA ILE A 69 -9.70 13.15 8.80
C ILE A 69 -10.29 11.79 9.13
N GLU A 70 -11.61 11.75 9.34
CA GLU A 70 -12.35 10.55 9.72
C GLU A 70 -12.58 9.61 8.54
N LEU A 71 -12.57 8.31 8.82
CA LEU A 71 -12.96 7.25 7.90
C LEU A 71 -14.12 6.46 8.52
N ALA A 72 -15.09 6.10 7.68
CA ALA A 72 -16.29 5.39 8.12
C ALA A 72 -16.04 3.87 8.06
N LEU A 73 -15.31 3.36 9.05
CA LEU A 73 -14.88 1.96 9.13
C LEU A 73 -15.57 1.21 10.27
N GLY A 74 -15.62 -0.12 10.13
CA GLY A 74 -16.11 -1.02 11.17
C GLY A 74 -15.06 -1.26 12.26
N PRO A 75 -15.37 -2.17 13.22
CA PRO A 75 -14.47 -2.46 14.33
C PRO A 75 -13.27 -3.34 13.96
N ASP A 76 -13.24 -3.96 12.77
CA ASP A 76 -12.23 -4.94 12.41
C ASP A 76 -10.84 -4.27 12.31
N PRO A 77 -9.80 -4.83 12.94
CA PRO A 77 -8.41 -4.45 12.73
C PRO A 77 -7.94 -4.28 11.28
N LEU A 78 -8.52 -5.03 10.34
CA LEU A 78 -8.22 -5.05 8.90
C LEU A 78 -9.20 -4.23 8.07
N ASP A 79 -10.22 -3.61 8.68
CA ASP A 79 -11.17 -2.78 7.94
C ASP A 79 -10.44 -1.62 7.24
N ASP A 80 -10.74 -1.47 5.97
CA ASP A 80 -10.36 -0.34 5.13
C ASP A 80 -11.54 0.14 4.27
N GLN A 81 -11.43 1.36 3.79
CA GLN A 81 -12.50 2.02 3.05
C GLN A 81 -12.15 1.94 1.58
N LEU A 82 -12.96 1.22 0.80
CA LEU A 82 -12.91 1.32 -0.65
C LEU A 82 -13.22 2.76 -1.05
N VAL A 83 -12.28 3.41 -1.73
CA VAL A 83 -12.42 4.75 -2.28
C VAL A 83 -12.27 4.71 -3.80
N VAL A 84 -13.19 5.37 -4.49
CA VAL A 84 -13.14 5.53 -5.95
C VAL A 84 -12.68 6.95 -6.24
N LEU A 85 -11.43 7.05 -6.66
CA LEU A 85 -10.71 8.29 -6.93
C LEU A 85 -10.56 8.51 -8.46
N GLY A 86 -10.00 9.65 -8.83
CA GLY A 86 -9.81 10.04 -10.23
C GLY A 86 -11.06 10.62 -10.89
N SER A 87 -11.06 10.59 -12.22
CA SER A 87 -12.10 11.09 -13.11
C SER A 87 -12.67 9.95 -13.96
N ASP A 88 -13.97 10.03 -14.23
CA ASP A 88 -14.66 9.12 -15.15
C ASP A 88 -14.54 9.58 -16.61
N SER A 89 -13.93 10.73 -16.86
CA SER A 89 -13.71 11.25 -18.21
C SER A 89 -12.65 10.45 -18.95
N GLN A 90 -12.97 10.08 -20.19
CA GLN A 90 -12.00 9.48 -21.12
C GLN A 90 -10.90 10.47 -21.52
N ASP A 91 -11.17 11.77 -21.47
CA ASP A 91 -10.19 12.81 -21.82
C ASP A 91 -9.07 12.92 -20.78
N ASP A 92 -9.35 12.51 -19.53
CA ASP A 92 -8.40 12.52 -18.42
C ASP A 92 -7.60 11.21 -18.33
N ALA A 93 -7.95 10.20 -19.14
CA ALA A 93 -7.28 8.91 -19.14
C ALA A 93 -5.98 8.93 -19.95
N PRO A 94 -4.92 8.22 -19.52
CA PRO A 94 -4.81 7.38 -18.31
C PRO A 94 -4.27 8.10 -17.05
N PHE A 95 -4.09 9.42 -17.10
CA PHE A 95 -3.33 10.17 -16.10
C PHE A 95 -4.09 10.32 -14.78
N ASP A 96 -5.36 10.71 -14.87
CA ASP A 96 -6.25 10.96 -13.73
C ASP A 96 -7.48 10.05 -13.78
N PHE A 97 -7.44 8.97 -14.58
CA PHE A 97 -8.58 8.07 -14.77
C PHE A 97 -9.00 7.40 -13.47
N ARG A 98 -10.25 6.92 -13.41
CA ARG A 98 -10.81 6.20 -12.27
C ARG A 98 -9.83 5.20 -11.66
N LEU A 99 -9.57 5.35 -10.37
CA LEU A 99 -8.75 4.48 -9.53
C LEU A 99 -9.63 3.94 -8.39
N ARG A 100 -9.64 2.62 -8.20
CA ARG A 100 -10.18 1.97 -7.00
C ARG A 100 -9.00 1.71 -6.08
N ASP A 101 -9.06 2.26 -4.88
CA ASP A 101 -8.03 2.07 -3.87
C ASP A 101 -8.68 1.86 -2.50
N HIS A 102 -7.88 1.52 -1.50
CA HIS A 102 -8.33 1.31 -0.14
C HIS A 102 -7.61 2.25 0.80
N LEU A 103 -8.34 2.81 1.76
CA LEU A 103 -7.82 3.78 2.71
C LEU A 103 -8.24 3.42 4.12
N THR A 104 -7.27 3.40 5.04
CA THR A 104 -7.51 3.27 6.48
C THR A 104 -6.69 4.31 7.24
N GLY A 105 -7.08 4.59 8.48
CA GLY A 105 -6.44 5.56 9.35
C GLY A 105 -5.43 4.90 10.27
N GLY A 106 -4.30 5.57 10.52
CA GLY A 106 -3.29 5.07 11.46
C GLY A 106 -3.74 5.14 12.93
N PHE A 107 -4.71 5.99 13.25
CA PHE A 107 -5.22 6.19 14.59
C PHE A 107 -6.66 5.69 14.68
N ASN A 108 -7.07 5.27 15.87
CA ASN A 108 -8.48 4.93 16.09
C ASN A 108 -8.97 5.39 17.46
N ASP A 109 -10.27 5.66 17.54
CA ASP A 109 -10.97 5.85 18.81
C ASP A 109 -12.44 5.43 18.67
N THR A 110 -13.25 5.75 19.68
CA THR A 110 -14.68 5.43 19.68
C THR A 110 -15.50 6.70 19.46
N VAL A 111 -16.13 6.82 18.29
CA VAL A 111 -17.07 7.90 17.94
C VAL A 111 -18.49 7.34 17.95
N LEU A 112 -19.39 7.95 18.71
CA LEU A 112 -20.79 7.52 18.84
C LEU A 112 -20.99 6.04 19.22
N GLY A 113 -20.00 5.43 19.90
CA GLY A 113 -20.04 4.02 20.31
C GLY A 113 -19.53 3.03 19.25
N VAL A 114 -19.00 3.52 18.12
CA VAL A 114 -18.39 2.73 17.05
C VAL A 114 -16.91 3.09 16.95
N ARG A 115 -16.07 2.09 16.65
CA ARG A 115 -14.65 2.34 16.37
C ARG A 115 -14.55 3.14 15.07
N ALA A 116 -13.84 4.26 15.08
CA ALA A 116 -13.57 5.06 13.90
C ALA A 116 -12.07 5.18 13.71
N ASN A 117 -11.59 4.90 12.49
CA ASN A 117 -10.19 5.14 12.14
C ASN A 117 -10.07 6.53 11.52
N TYR A 118 -8.93 7.17 11.76
CA TYR A 118 -8.64 8.48 11.23
C TYR A 118 -7.14 8.67 11.01
N TYR A 119 -6.79 9.69 10.25
CA TYR A 119 -5.43 10.18 10.11
C TYR A 119 -5.40 11.70 10.26
N PHE A 120 -4.21 12.26 10.48
CA PHE A 120 -4.02 13.70 10.56
C PHE A 120 -3.38 14.22 9.29
N LEU A 121 -3.95 15.28 8.74
CA LEU A 121 -3.43 16.02 7.59
C LEU A 121 -3.22 17.48 7.97
N GLY A 122 -2.14 18.08 7.51
CA GLY A 122 -1.84 19.50 7.75
C GLY A 122 -3.00 20.36 7.26
N LYS A 123 -3.47 21.26 8.12
CA LYS A 123 -4.60 22.16 7.83
C LYS A 123 -4.29 23.10 6.66
N TYR A 124 -3.02 23.46 6.55
CA TYR A 124 -2.42 24.34 5.57
C TYR A 124 -1.20 23.67 4.93
N GLU A 125 -0.71 24.24 3.83
CA GLU A 125 0.62 23.97 3.31
C GLU A 125 1.70 24.37 4.35
N VAL A 126 2.86 23.74 4.32
CA VAL A 126 3.99 24.15 5.18
C VAL A 126 4.48 25.52 4.76
N THR A 127 4.55 26.46 5.70
CA THR A 127 4.93 27.85 5.40
C THR A 127 6.45 28.04 5.36
N ARG A 128 6.91 29.15 4.76
CA ARG A 128 8.34 29.50 4.72
C ARG A 128 8.96 29.64 6.10
N ASP A 129 8.25 30.28 7.04
CA ASP A 129 8.73 30.43 8.41
C ASP A 129 8.73 29.07 9.14
N GLN A 130 7.71 28.23 8.95
CA GLN A 130 7.68 26.88 9.52
C GLN A 130 8.84 26.03 9.00
N TYR A 131 9.10 26.06 7.69
CA TYR A 131 10.23 25.37 7.07
C TYR A 131 11.56 25.86 7.62
N ALA A 132 11.78 27.18 7.68
CA ALA A 132 12.99 27.78 8.23
C ALA A 132 13.20 27.46 9.70
N ALA A 133 12.13 27.40 10.51
CA ALA A 133 12.24 27.05 11.93
C ALA A 133 12.79 25.63 12.14
N VAL A 134 12.53 24.69 11.22
CA VAL A 134 13.01 23.31 11.32
C VAL A 134 14.36 23.13 10.64
N MET A 135 14.57 23.75 9.47
CA MET A 135 15.67 23.40 8.56
C MET A 135 16.81 24.41 8.58
N ALA A 136 16.60 25.65 9.04
CA ALA A 136 17.64 26.67 9.04
C ALA A 136 18.41 26.72 10.36
N ASP A 137 19.68 27.15 10.30
CA ASP A 137 20.52 27.34 11.48
C ASP A 137 20.03 28.48 12.40
N ALA A 138 19.29 29.45 11.84
CA ALA A 138 18.85 30.64 12.54
C ALA A 138 17.32 30.71 12.58
N CYS A 139 16.77 31.01 13.76
CA CYS A 139 15.33 31.13 13.94
C CYS A 139 14.74 32.27 13.10
N PRO A 140 13.65 32.02 12.34
CA PRO A 140 12.97 33.05 11.59
C PRO A 140 12.26 34.04 12.52
N GLN A 141 11.95 35.22 11.99
CA GLN A 141 11.04 36.16 12.63
C GLN A 141 9.66 35.99 11.97
N PRO A 142 8.63 35.57 12.72
CA PRO A 142 7.35 35.23 12.13
C PRO A 142 6.72 36.45 11.45
N SER A 143 6.28 36.28 10.21
CA SER A 143 5.77 37.39 9.39
C SER A 143 4.69 36.93 8.41
N ALA A 144 3.85 37.87 7.93
CA ALA A 144 2.82 37.56 6.93
C ALA A 144 3.40 37.03 5.61
N GLN A 145 4.61 37.46 5.22
CA GLN A 145 5.29 36.93 4.03
C GLN A 145 5.85 35.52 4.29
N GLY A 146 6.28 35.26 5.52
CA GLY A 146 6.73 33.95 5.94
C GLY A 146 5.60 32.93 6.13
N SER A 147 4.36 33.40 6.27
CA SER A 147 3.13 32.57 6.24
C SER A 147 2.70 32.14 4.83
N GLN A 148 3.41 32.53 3.76
CA GLN A 148 3.24 31.93 2.43
C GLN A 148 3.76 30.48 2.42
N PRO A 149 3.22 29.58 1.57
CA PRO A 149 3.76 28.24 1.45
C PRO A 149 5.23 28.28 1.03
N VAL A 150 6.02 27.37 1.61
CA VAL A 150 7.39 27.14 1.16
C VAL A 150 7.34 26.52 -0.23
N THR A 151 8.10 27.11 -1.14
CA THR A 151 8.29 26.66 -2.52
C THR A 151 9.79 26.68 -2.83
N GLU A 152 10.19 26.27 -4.03
CA GLU A 152 11.60 26.12 -4.39
C GLU A 152 12.35 25.11 -3.49
N VAL A 153 11.62 24.12 -2.98
CA VAL A 153 12.13 22.96 -2.23
C VAL A 153 11.93 21.70 -3.06
N SER A 154 12.86 20.75 -2.97
CA SER A 154 12.73 19.48 -3.66
C SER A 154 11.95 18.47 -2.83
N TRP A 155 11.55 17.36 -3.45
CA TRP A 155 10.97 16.23 -2.74
C TRP A 155 11.87 15.73 -1.60
N PHE A 156 13.18 15.67 -1.84
CA PHE A 156 14.16 15.26 -0.84
C PHE A 156 14.22 16.24 0.34
N ASP A 157 14.10 17.53 0.07
CA ASP A 157 14.07 18.56 1.11
C ASP A 157 12.79 18.48 1.97
N ALA A 158 11.66 18.16 1.34
CA ALA A 158 10.40 17.95 2.04
C ALA A 158 10.46 16.70 2.95
N VAL A 159 11.04 15.59 2.45
CA VAL A 159 11.27 14.39 3.28
C VAL A 159 12.24 14.69 4.43
N ALA A 160 13.34 15.41 4.17
CA ALA A 160 14.29 15.82 5.21
C ALA A 160 13.62 16.71 6.28
N PHE A 161 12.71 17.59 5.88
CA PHE A 161 11.89 18.36 6.82
C PHE A 161 11.05 17.46 7.72
N THR A 162 10.40 16.42 7.17
CA THR A 162 9.57 15.51 7.97
C THR A 162 10.39 14.71 8.99
N GLU A 163 11.60 14.29 8.63
CA GLU A 163 12.56 13.63 9.53
C GLU A 163 13.02 14.57 10.65
N ALA A 164 13.48 15.77 10.27
CA ALA A 164 13.99 16.76 11.23
C ALA A 164 12.90 17.20 12.21
N TYR A 165 11.68 17.43 11.72
CA TYR A 165 10.57 17.84 12.56
C TYR A 165 10.13 16.71 13.51
N THR A 166 10.04 15.47 13.02
CA THR A 166 9.76 14.30 13.87
C THR A 166 10.79 14.15 14.97
N THR A 167 12.08 14.26 14.63
CA THR A 167 13.19 14.14 15.57
C THR A 167 13.08 15.18 16.69
N TRP A 168 12.79 16.43 16.32
CA TRP A 168 12.62 17.50 17.29
C TRP A 168 11.37 17.28 18.18
N LEU A 169 10.23 16.90 17.60
CA LEU A 169 9.01 16.61 18.34
C LEU A 169 9.23 15.52 19.38
N TRP A 170 9.93 14.45 19.03
CA TRP A 170 10.22 13.35 19.96
C TRP A 170 11.17 13.74 21.09
N ALA A 171 12.05 14.71 20.87
CA ALA A 171 12.97 15.22 21.88
C ALA A 171 12.32 16.24 22.82
N GLU A 172 11.59 17.21 22.26
CA GLU A 172 11.16 18.42 22.97
C GLU A 172 9.65 18.47 23.26
N ALA A 173 8.83 17.69 22.55
CA ALA A 173 7.38 17.79 22.60
C ALA A 173 6.65 16.44 22.49
N ALA A 174 7.28 15.35 22.95
CA ALA A 174 6.76 13.99 22.75
C ALA A 174 5.33 13.78 23.30
N ASN A 175 4.97 14.47 24.38
CA ASN A 175 3.64 14.38 24.99
C ASN A 175 2.55 15.11 24.21
N SER A 176 2.91 15.97 23.25
CA SER A 176 1.96 16.66 22.37
C SER A 176 1.60 15.83 21.14
N MET A 177 2.35 14.76 20.84
CA MET A 177 2.13 13.91 19.68
C MET A 177 1.00 12.91 19.96
N PRO A 178 0.07 12.70 19.00
CA PRO A 178 -0.88 11.60 19.12
C PRO A 178 -0.14 10.26 19.11
N THR A 179 -0.66 9.29 19.85
CA THR A 179 -0.10 7.95 19.99
C THR A 179 -1.17 6.91 19.75
N GLU A 180 -0.79 5.76 19.20
CA GLU A 180 -1.67 4.60 19.00
C GLU A 180 -0.96 3.36 19.57
N GLY A 181 -1.63 2.56 20.40
CA GLY A 181 -1.02 1.37 21.01
C GLY A 181 0.31 1.64 21.74
N GLY A 182 0.47 2.84 22.33
CA GLY A 182 1.72 3.26 22.98
C GLY A 182 2.86 3.64 22.02
N SER A 183 2.68 3.49 20.71
CA SER A 183 3.63 3.95 19.70
C SER A 183 3.44 5.44 19.40
N ARG A 184 4.57 6.15 19.28
CA ARG A 184 4.60 7.57 18.92
C ARG A 184 4.33 7.75 17.44
N SER A 185 3.57 8.77 17.09
CA SER A 185 3.43 9.19 15.70
C SER A 185 4.67 9.92 15.18
N TYR A 186 4.79 9.99 13.86
CA TYR A 186 5.83 10.71 13.12
C TYR A 186 5.21 11.48 11.96
N VAL A 187 5.94 12.48 11.49
CA VAL A 187 5.55 13.35 10.37
C VAL A 187 6.02 12.72 9.05
N ARG A 188 5.20 12.85 8.01
CA ARG A 188 5.55 12.45 6.63
C ARG A 188 4.80 13.31 5.60
N LEU A 189 5.08 13.10 4.32
CA LEU A 189 4.21 13.57 3.23
C LEU A 189 2.90 12.74 3.17
N PRO A 190 1.78 13.31 2.72
CA PRO A 190 0.54 12.57 2.48
C PRO A 190 0.70 11.59 1.31
N THR A 191 -0.10 10.53 1.31
CA THR A 191 -0.26 9.71 0.09
C THR A 191 -1.21 10.39 -0.90
N GLU A 192 -1.18 10.02 -2.18
CA GLU A 192 -2.17 10.52 -3.14
C GLU A 192 -3.59 10.17 -2.74
N THR A 193 -3.79 8.99 -2.17
CA THR A 193 -5.10 8.46 -1.79
C THR A 193 -5.66 9.25 -0.60
N GLU A 194 -4.83 9.53 0.40
CA GLU A 194 -5.18 10.41 1.52
C GLU A 194 -5.50 11.82 1.02
N TRP A 195 -4.62 12.39 0.21
CA TRP A 195 -4.77 13.75 -0.27
C TRP A 195 -6.04 13.93 -1.11
N GLU A 196 -6.32 13.01 -2.04
CA GLU A 196 -7.51 13.09 -2.89
C GLU A 196 -8.80 12.90 -2.09
N PHE A 197 -8.80 11.94 -1.16
CA PHE A 197 -9.92 11.73 -0.26
C PHE A 197 -10.22 13.01 0.54
N ALA A 198 -9.17 13.65 1.05
CA ALA A 198 -9.27 14.86 1.84
C ALA A 198 -9.75 16.05 1.02
N VAL A 199 -9.21 16.32 -0.18
CA VAL A 199 -9.65 17.46 -1.01
C VAL A 199 -11.12 17.35 -1.39
N ARG A 200 -11.60 16.13 -1.69
CA ARG A 200 -12.99 15.85 -2.08
C ARG A 200 -14.01 16.05 -0.95
N GLY A 201 -13.55 16.13 0.30
CA GLY A 201 -14.41 16.31 1.47
C GLY A 201 -14.64 15.04 2.30
N GLY A 202 -14.01 13.91 1.94
CA GLY A 202 -14.07 12.65 2.69
C GLY A 202 -15.48 12.22 3.06
N VAL A 203 -15.67 11.78 4.32
CA VAL A 203 -16.98 11.37 4.86
C VAL A 203 -17.93 12.54 5.18
N ALA A 204 -17.49 13.80 5.04
CA ALA A 204 -18.33 14.97 5.31
C ALA A 204 -19.27 15.32 4.13
N VAL A 205 -19.12 14.64 2.99
CA VAL A 205 -19.91 14.86 1.77
C VAL A 205 -20.63 13.58 1.35
N THR A 206 -21.65 13.71 0.49
CA THR A 206 -22.31 12.54 -0.07
C THR A 206 -21.43 11.84 -1.10
N GLU A 207 -21.66 10.55 -1.37
CA GLU A 207 -20.91 9.83 -2.41
C GLU A 207 -21.02 10.50 -3.80
N ARG A 208 -22.20 11.07 -4.10
CA ARG A 208 -22.40 11.85 -5.32
C ARG A 208 -21.43 13.04 -5.36
N ASP A 209 -21.45 13.86 -4.33
CA ASP A 209 -20.62 15.06 -4.23
C ASP A 209 -19.12 14.72 -4.23
N PHE A 210 -18.74 13.61 -3.59
CA PHE A 210 -17.37 13.10 -3.59
C PHE A 210 -16.84 12.81 -5.00
N ARG A 211 -17.69 12.34 -5.91
CA ARG A 211 -17.32 12.00 -7.31
C ARG A 211 -17.31 13.20 -8.25
N GLU A 212 -17.78 14.37 -7.81
CA GLU A 212 -17.77 15.57 -8.64
C GLU A 212 -16.34 16.07 -8.90
N ARG A 213 -16.20 16.87 -9.96
CA ARG A 213 -14.92 17.41 -10.42
C ARG A 213 -14.22 18.27 -9.36
N LEU A 214 -14.99 19.06 -8.62
CA LEU A 214 -14.56 19.95 -7.55
C LEU A 214 -15.31 19.58 -6.28
N PHE A 215 -14.71 19.83 -5.12
CA PHE A 215 -15.41 19.66 -3.85
C PHE A 215 -16.61 20.61 -3.73
N PRO A 216 -17.62 20.29 -2.91
CA PRO A 216 -18.76 21.14 -2.68
C PRO A 216 -18.38 22.52 -2.15
N HIS A 217 -18.74 23.57 -2.88
CA HIS A 217 -18.49 24.96 -2.50
C HIS A 217 -19.68 25.84 -2.89
N GLN A 218 -19.77 27.02 -2.27
CA GLN A 218 -20.85 27.97 -2.54
C GLN A 218 -20.31 29.21 -3.25
N GLY A 219 -20.78 29.47 -4.47
CA GLY A 219 -20.42 30.67 -5.22
C GLY A 219 -19.16 30.47 -6.08
N ASP A 220 -18.34 31.50 -6.15
CA ASP A 220 -17.17 31.56 -7.05
C ASP A 220 -15.99 30.76 -6.48
N LEU A 221 -15.37 29.92 -7.30
CA LEU A 221 -14.20 29.11 -6.93
C LEU A 221 -13.04 29.98 -6.42
N ALA A 222 -12.91 31.23 -6.88
CA ALA A 222 -11.88 32.16 -6.43
C ALA A 222 -11.96 32.50 -4.91
N GLN A 223 -13.09 32.20 -4.26
CA GLN A 223 -13.24 32.32 -2.81
C GLN A 223 -12.60 31.16 -2.04
N TYR A 224 -12.38 30.03 -2.69
CA TYR A 224 -11.91 28.76 -2.09
C TYR A 224 -10.52 28.35 -2.59
N ALA A 225 -10.13 28.77 -3.80
CA ALA A 225 -8.91 28.34 -4.46
C ALA A 225 -8.10 29.52 -5.01
N LEU A 226 -6.78 29.32 -5.11
CA LEU A 226 -5.81 30.32 -5.54
C LEU A 226 -5.17 29.91 -6.87
N PHE A 227 -5.66 30.46 -7.97
CA PHE A 227 -5.30 30.04 -9.33
C PHE A 227 -5.02 31.22 -10.25
N GLN A 228 -4.59 30.93 -11.49
CA GLN A 228 -4.18 31.92 -12.48
C GLN A 228 -5.37 32.72 -13.02
N ALA A 229 -5.85 33.66 -12.21
CA ALA A 229 -6.84 34.64 -12.58
C ALA A 229 -6.61 35.95 -11.82
N GLN A 230 -6.91 37.07 -12.47
CA GLN A 230 -6.78 38.41 -11.89
C GLN A 230 -7.63 38.60 -10.62
N ARG A 231 -8.75 37.86 -10.51
CA ARG A 231 -9.62 37.88 -9.31
C ARG A 231 -9.28 36.79 -8.28
N SER A 232 -8.25 35.98 -8.53
CA SER A 232 -7.80 34.91 -7.62
C SER A 232 -6.35 35.15 -7.18
N ALA A 233 -5.37 34.39 -7.69
CA ALA A 233 -3.99 34.49 -7.21
C ALA A 233 -3.18 35.62 -7.86
N ASP A 234 -3.59 36.09 -9.05
CA ASP A 234 -2.88 37.12 -9.85
C ASP A 234 -1.38 36.85 -10.03
N GLY A 235 -1.00 35.57 -10.16
CA GLY A 235 0.38 35.16 -10.43
C GLY A 235 1.32 35.22 -9.22
N VAL A 236 0.79 35.28 -7.99
CA VAL A 236 1.60 35.26 -6.76
C VAL A 236 1.08 34.25 -5.74
N LEU A 237 1.97 33.76 -4.88
CA LEU A 237 1.60 33.00 -3.68
C LEU A 237 0.91 33.90 -2.66
N TRP A 238 -0.06 33.35 -1.94
CA TRP A 238 -0.73 34.04 -0.85
C TRP A 238 -0.40 33.40 0.49
N PRO A 239 -0.51 34.15 1.61
CA PRO A 239 -0.49 33.54 2.93
C PRO A 239 -1.53 32.42 3.01
N VAL A 240 -1.16 31.32 3.67
CA VAL A 240 -2.06 30.17 3.85
C VAL A 240 -3.34 30.59 4.57
N GLY A 241 -4.45 29.89 4.31
CA GLY A 241 -5.74 30.17 4.94
C GLY A 241 -6.38 31.50 4.53
N SER A 242 -5.96 32.06 3.39
CA SER A 242 -6.51 33.31 2.83
C SER A 242 -7.77 33.12 2.00
N ARG A 243 -8.20 31.87 1.79
CA ARG A 243 -9.43 31.46 1.11
C ARG A 243 -10.30 30.63 2.04
N LEU A 244 -11.55 30.39 1.65
CA LEU A 244 -12.48 29.52 2.36
C LEU A 244 -12.02 28.05 2.25
N PRO A 245 -12.25 27.23 3.28
CA PRO A 245 -11.81 25.85 3.26
C PRO A 245 -12.74 24.94 2.46
N ASN A 246 -12.28 23.71 2.22
CA ASN A 246 -13.14 22.62 1.77
C ASN A 246 -14.02 22.07 2.93
N PRO A 247 -14.92 21.09 2.69
CA PRO A 247 -15.82 20.55 3.72
C PRO A 247 -15.14 19.92 4.96
N LEU A 248 -13.83 19.64 4.92
CA LEU A 248 -13.07 19.11 6.05
C LEU A 248 -12.29 20.19 6.82
N ASN A 249 -12.58 21.47 6.53
CA ASN A 249 -11.85 22.62 7.07
C ASN A 249 -10.34 22.61 6.72
N LEU A 250 -10.00 22.03 5.57
CA LEU A 250 -8.66 22.10 4.98
C LEU A 250 -8.60 23.28 4.01
N TYR A 251 -7.48 23.98 4.04
CA TYR A 251 -7.25 25.18 3.26
C TYR A 251 -6.23 24.93 2.15
N ASP A 252 -6.36 25.73 1.10
CA ASP A 252 -5.40 25.77 -0.01
C ASP A 252 -5.21 24.40 -0.70
N MET A 253 -6.21 23.52 -0.62
CA MET A 253 -6.16 22.18 -1.26
C MET A 253 -6.23 22.26 -2.80
N LEU A 254 -6.70 23.37 -3.36
CA LEU A 254 -6.69 23.63 -4.80
C LEU A 254 -6.03 24.99 -5.05
N GLY A 255 -4.91 24.99 -5.76
CA GLY A 255 -4.12 26.19 -6.04
C GLY A 255 -3.14 26.56 -4.93
N ASN A 256 -2.74 27.83 -4.89
CA ASN A 256 -1.62 28.35 -4.09
C ASN A 256 -0.29 27.67 -4.47
N ALA A 257 0.19 26.66 -3.76
CA ALA A 257 1.29 25.81 -4.21
C ALA A 257 0.79 24.40 -4.55
N GLU A 258 1.38 23.81 -5.58
CA GLU A 258 1.26 22.37 -5.83
C GLU A 258 1.92 21.59 -4.69
N GLU A 259 1.33 20.46 -4.32
CA GLU A 259 1.77 19.73 -3.13
C GLU A 259 2.41 18.39 -3.47
N MET A 260 3.62 18.14 -2.95
CA MET A 260 4.34 16.88 -3.13
C MET A 260 3.75 15.73 -2.32
N MET A 261 3.63 14.55 -2.95
CA MET A 261 3.12 13.32 -2.32
C MET A 261 4.26 12.39 -1.89
N LEU A 262 3.94 11.43 -1.02
CA LEU A 262 4.88 10.45 -0.49
C LEU A 262 5.34 9.46 -1.56
N GLU A 263 4.41 8.86 -2.31
CA GLU A 263 4.70 7.87 -3.33
C GLU A 263 5.09 8.49 -4.68
N PRO A 264 5.87 7.76 -5.50
CA PRO A 264 6.14 8.16 -6.87
C PRO A 264 4.90 8.04 -7.77
N TYR A 265 4.93 8.72 -8.91
CA TYR A 265 3.88 8.69 -9.91
C TYR A 265 3.65 7.28 -10.47
N GLN A 266 2.38 6.90 -10.65
CA GLN A 266 1.96 5.70 -11.38
C GLN A 266 0.69 6.02 -12.18
N LEU A 267 0.65 5.61 -13.45
CA LEU A 267 -0.54 5.75 -14.30
C LEU A 267 -1.74 4.96 -13.76
N ASN A 268 -2.95 5.42 -14.02
CA ASN A 268 -4.15 4.66 -13.69
C ASN A 268 -4.51 3.74 -14.88
N ARG A 269 -4.56 2.42 -14.63
CA ARG A 269 -4.91 1.38 -15.61
C ARG A 269 -6.17 0.66 -15.14
N PHE A 270 -7.32 1.05 -15.70
CA PHE A 270 -8.62 0.40 -15.48
C PHE A 270 -8.92 0.12 -14.00
N GLY A 271 -8.92 1.15 -13.16
CA GLY A 271 -9.28 1.02 -11.75
C GLY A 271 -8.14 0.56 -10.83
N ARG A 272 -6.91 0.37 -11.31
CA ARG A 272 -5.73 0.13 -10.47
C ARG A 272 -4.53 0.96 -10.92
N ARG A 273 -3.50 1.06 -10.07
CA ARG A 273 -2.21 1.64 -10.46
C ARG A 273 -1.48 0.73 -11.45
N HIS A 274 -0.85 1.32 -12.46
CA HIS A 274 0.04 0.64 -13.39
C HIS A 274 1.33 0.20 -12.68
N GLY A 275 1.94 -0.91 -13.11
CA GLY A 275 3.11 -1.47 -12.42
C GLY A 275 4.41 -0.67 -12.61
N GLN A 276 4.44 0.30 -13.51
CA GLN A 276 5.61 1.16 -13.73
C GLN A 276 5.59 2.35 -12.75
N VAL A 277 6.71 2.52 -12.07
CA VAL A 277 6.99 3.64 -11.16
C VAL A 277 7.67 4.78 -11.94
N GLY A 278 7.17 5.99 -11.76
CA GLY A 278 7.63 7.23 -12.40
C GLY A 278 8.35 8.20 -11.46
N GLY A 279 8.23 9.49 -11.76
CA GLY A 279 8.84 10.60 -11.02
C GLY A 279 8.09 11.01 -9.75
N MET A 280 8.36 12.23 -9.28
CA MET A 280 7.59 12.86 -8.21
C MET A 280 6.20 13.20 -8.71
N VAL A 281 5.18 12.93 -7.91
CA VAL A 281 3.83 13.41 -8.17
C VAL A 281 3.45 14.57 -7.26
N THR A 282 2.82 15.57 -7.85
CA THR A 282 2.18 16.69 -7.14
C THR A 282 0.68 16.70 -7.35
N ARG A 283 -0.04 17.39 -6.46
CA ARG A 283 -1.51 17.53 -6.50
C ARG A 283 -1.95 18.98 -6.30
N GLY A 284 -3.23 19.24 -6.60
CA GLY A 284 -3.93 20.49 -6.27
C GLY A 284 -3.76 21.65 -7.24
N GLY A 285 -2.71 21.64 -8.06
CA GLY A 285 -2.37 22.80 -8.90
C GLY A 285 -1.81 23.96 -8.07
N SER A 286 -1.39 25.03 -8.73
CA SER A 286 -0.75 26.18 -8.10
C SER A 286 -1.43 27.50 -8.48
N PHE A 287 -0.89 28.60 -7.96
CA PHE A 287 -1.23 29.97 -8.36
C PHE A 287 -1.07 30.25 -9.87
N ARG A 288 -0.41 29.34 -10.62
CA ARG A 288 -0.24 29.39 -12.08
C ARG A 288 -1.17 28.46 -12.86
N THR A 289 -1.94 27.61 -12.18
CA THR A 289 -2.89 26.70 -12.83
C THR A 289 -4.13 27.46 -13.29
N LEU A 290 -4.67 27.14 -14.46
CA LEU A 290 -5.91 27.75 -14.96
C LEU A 290 -7.12 27.20 -14.21
N GLU A 291 -8.16 28.03 -14.07
CA GLU A 291 -9.42 27.63 -13.44
C GLU A 291 -10.04 26.38 -14.10
N SER A 292 -9.97 26.31 -15.44
CA SER A 292 -10.49 25.19 -16.23
C SER A 292 -9.76 23.88 -16.02
N ASP A 293 -8.56 23.91 -15.44
CA ASP A 293 -7.71 22.75 -15.23
C ASP A 293 -7.90 22.19 -13.82
N LEU A 294 -8.18 23.06 -12.83
CA LEU A 294 -8.42 22.64 -11.45
C LEU A 294 -9.52 21.59 -11.34
N ARG A 295 -9.22 20.56 -10.54
CA ARG A 295 -10.10 19.46 -10.16
C ARG A 295 -9.49 18.70 -8.99
N ASN A 296 -10.33 18.00 -8.24
CA ASN A 296 -9.91 17.16 -7.11
C ASN A 296 -8.88 16.09 -7.52
N SER A 297 -9.02 15.52 -8.71
CA SER A 297 -8.10 14.50 -9.24
C SER A 297 -6.85 15.04 -9.93
N TRP A 298 -6.64 16.37 -9.97
CA TRP A 298 -5.52 16.95 -10.70
C TRP A 298 -4.20 16.48 -10.10
N ARG A 299 -3.35 15.90 -10.95
CA ARG A 299 -2.00 15.50 -10.59
C ARG A 299 -1.03 15.82 -11.71
N THR A 300 0.23 15.98 -11.37
CA THR A 300 1.28 16.27 -12.33
C THR A 300 2.54 15.49 -11.96
N GLU A 301 3.15 14.86 -12.97
CA GLU A 301 4.42 14.16 -12.81
C GLU A 301 5.59 15.08 -13.16
N TYR A 302 6.59 15.09 -12.29
CA TYR A 302 7.86 15.76 -12.54
C TYR A 302 9.02 14.80 -12.32
N SER A 303 10.09 14.94 -13.11
CA SER A 303 11.35 14.26 -12.80
C SER A 303 11.89 14.75 -11.45
N LEU A 304 12.33 13.83 -10.59
CA LEU A 304 12.97 14.14 -9.30
C LEU A 304 14.24 14.99 -9.45
N PHE A 305 14.85 14.98 -10.64
CA PHE A 305 16.06 15.73 -10.96
C PHE A 305 15.83 16.68 -12.13
N ASP A 306 16.52 17.81 -12.09
CA ASP A 306 16.66 18.68 -13.24
C ASP A 306 17.75 18.13 -14.17
N GLU A 307 17.39 17.75 -15.39
CA GLU A 307 18.31 17.13 -16.35
C GLU A 307 19.47 18.05 -16.77
N SER A 308 19.28 19.37 -16.72
CA SER A 308 20.29 20.33 -17.13
C SER A 308 21.36 20.55 -16.05
N THR A 309 20.99 20.44 -14.78
CA THR A 309 21.89 20.68 -13.64
C THR A 309 22.34 19.42 -12.93
N GLY A 310 21.63 18.30 -13.10
CA GLY A 310 21.83 17.05 -12.37
C GLY A 310 21.47 17.14 -10.88
N ARG A 311 20.80 18.21 -10.45
CA ARG A 311 20.40 18.43 -9.05
C ARG A 311 18.94 18.06 -8.84
N ALA A 312 18.54 17.88 -7.57
CA ALA A 312 17.15 17.70 -7.21
C ALA A 312 16.30 18.84 -7.79
N ARG A 313 15.14 18.48 -8.37
CA ARG A 313 14.25 19.46 -8.99
C ARG A 313 13.60 20.33 -7.92
N VAL A 314 13.62 21.63 -8.16
CA VAL A 314 12.92 22.65 -7.37
C VAL A 314 12.14 23.54 -8.33
N LEU A 315 10.93 23.94 -7.94
CA LEU A 315 10.07 24.84 -8.71
C LEU A 315 9.39 25.84 -7.77
N ASP A 316 9.15 27.05 -8.26
CA ASP A 316 8.51 28.13 -7.49
C ASP A 316 7.01 27.91 -7.25
N THR A 317 6.43 26.90 -7.90
CA THR A 317 5.05 26.48 -7.74
C THR A 317 4.87 25.30 -6.81
N ILE A 318 5.93 24.57 -6.44
CA ILE A 318 5.84 23.29 -5.71
C ILE A 318 6.26 23.47 -4.26
N GLY A 319 5.32 23.18 -3.36
CA GLY A 319 5.49 23.04 -1.92
C GLY A 319 5.00 21.69 -1.43
N PHE A 320 4.54 21.63 -0.18
CA PHE A 320 3.98 20.40 0.40
C PHE A 320 3.13 20.70 1.64
N ARG A 321 2.32 19.72 2.03
CA ARG A 321 1.74 19.64 3.37
C ARG A 321 2.22 18.39 4.09
N ALA A 322 2.09 18.39 5.41
CA ALA A 322 2.47 17.26 6.25
C ALA A 322 1.26 16.38 6.59
N ALA A 323 1.51 15.10 6.86
CA ALA A 323 0.58 14.17 7.47
C ALA A 323 1.24 13.48 8.68
N LEU A 324 0.45 12.91 9.59
CA LEU A 324 0.97 12.10 10.70
C LEU A 324 0.69 10.62 10.48
N SER A 325 1.58 9.78 10.96
CA SER A 325 1.39 8.33 10.96
C SER A 325 2.01 7.67 12.17
N VAL A 326 1.56 6.45 12.42
CA VAL A 326 2.12 5.52 13.41
C VAL A 326 2.51 4.23 12.69
N PRO A 327 3.45 3.45 13.23
CA PRO A 327 3.70 2.10 12.72
C PRO A 327 2.43 1.25 12.75
N VAL A 328 2.21 0.37 11.77
CA VAL A 328 1.02 -0.50 11.73
C VAL A 328 1.12 -1.65 12.74
N THR A 329 2.31 -2.21 12.89
CA THR A 329 2.61 -3.34 13.78
C THR A 329 3.24 -2.87 15.09
N VAL A 330 2.51 -1.99 15.80
CA VAL A 330 2.99 -1.27 17.01
C VAL A 330 3.53 -2.17 18.12
N ASP A 331 2.95 -3.36 18.31
CA ASP A 331 3.35 -4.34 19.32
C ASP A 331 2.91 -5.78 18.93
N GLN A 332 3.26 -6.75 19.77
CA GLN A 332 2.92 -8.16 19.56
C GLN A 332 1.41 -8.42 19.64
N ASP A 333 0.69 -7.67 20.47
CA ASP A 333 -0.76 -7.85 20.64
C ASP A 333 -1.49 -7.38 19.37
N ARG A 334 -1.08 -6.25 18.78
CA ARG A 334 -1.60 -5.75 17.50
C ARG A 334 -1.30 -6.71 16.36
N GLN A 335 -0.09 -7.28 16.31
CA GLN A 335 0.25 -8.30 15.32
C GLN A 335 -0.65 -9.54 15.44
N GLN A 336 -0.92 -10.00 16.67
CA GLN A 336 -1.84 -11.12 16.90
C GLN A 336 -3.27 -10.77 16.50
N GLN A 337 -3.76 -9.56 16.79
CA GLN A 337 -5.09 -9.11 16.37
C GLN A 337 -5.23 -9.09 14.85
N LEU A 338 -4.23 -8.57 14.13
CA LEU A 338 -4.23 -8.56 12.66
C LEU A 338 -4.18 -9.98 12.07
N ALA A 339 -3.35 -10.86 12.64
CA ALA A 339 -3.26 -12.25 12.21
C ALA A 339 -4.56 -13.03 12.46
N GLN A 340 -5.23 -12.79 13.60
CA GLN A 340 -6.52 -13.40 13.89
C GLN A 340 -7.62 -12.88 12.95
N ALA A 341 -7.70 -11.56 12.76
CA ALA A 341 -8.65 -10.96 11.82
C ALA A 341 -8.48 -11.51 10.40
N TRP A 342 -7.23 -11.77 9.98
CA TRP A 342 -6.94 -12.42 8.70
C TRP A 342 -7.48 -13.85 8.63
N GLN A 343 -7.27 -14.66 9.68
CA GLN A 343 -7.80 -16.02 9.75
C GLN A 343 -9.33 -16.03 9.75
N ASP A 344 -9.95 -15.19 10.56
CA ASP A 344 -11.41 -15.04 10.62
C ASP A 344 -11.97 -14.63 9.25
N SER A 345 -11.28 -13.74 8.53
CA SER A 345 -11.64 -13.33 7.16
C SER A 345 -11.54 -14.49 6.18
N GLN A 346 -10.51 -15.33 6.24
CA GLN A 346 -10.40 -16.51 5.38
C GLN A 346 -11.49 -17.55 5.66
N GLU A 347 -11.86 -17.76 6.92
CA GLU A 347 -12.96 -18.66 7.29
C GLU A 347 -14.31 -18.10 6.80
N MET A 348 -14.52 -16.79 6.93
CA MET A 348 -15.69 -16.10 6.38
C MET A 348 -15.73 -16.17 4.85
N GLU A 349 -14.62 -15.90 4.16
CA GLU A 349 -14.51 -16.00 2.71
C GLU A 349 -14.74 -17.43 2.24
N ALA A 350 -14.13 -18.44 2.86
CA ALA A 350 -14.39 -19.85 2.57
C ALA A 350 -15.88 -20.24 2.77
N SER A 351 -16.60 -19.55 3.67
CA SER A 351 -18.04 -19.74 3.88
C SER A 351 -18.92 -18.88 2.94
N THR A 352 -18.40 -17.79 2.37
CA THR A 352 -19.10 -16.87 1.44
C THR A 352 -18.70 -17.05 -0.03
N VAL A 353 -17.68 -17.87 -0.33
CA VAL A 353 -17.38 -18.38 -1.68
C VAL A 353 -18.54 -19.22 -2.23
N GLN A 354 -19.53 -19.57 -1.40
CA GLN A 354 -20.82 -20.09 -1.87
C GLN A 354 -21.79 -19.03 -2.44
N ASP A 355 -21.54 -17.72 -2.26
CA ASP A 355 -22.52 -16.65 -2.56
C ASP A 355 -21.93 -15.42 -3.29
N SER A 356 -20.62 -15.39 -3.58
CA SER A 356 -19.95 -14.32 -4.36
C SER A 356 -19.70 -14.67 -5.84
N ASP A 357 -20.14 -15.86 -6.27
CA ASP A 357 -20.14 -16.32 -7.65
C ASP A 357 -21.34 -15.75 -8.44
N VAL A 358 -21.62 -14.45 -8.29
CA VAL A 358 -22.64 -13.81 -9.12
C VAL A 358 -22.05 -13.71 -10.52
N ASP A 359 -22.36 -14.72 -11.34
CA ASP A 359 -22.03 -14.74 -12.76
C ASP A 359 -22.49 -13.41 -13.39
N PRO A 360 -21.58 -12.60 -13.95
CA PRO A 360 -21.92 -11.33 -14.58
C PRO A 360 -23.01 -11.47 -15.66
N LEU A 361 -23.11 -12.64 -16.29
CA LEU A 361 -24.18 -12.96 -17.24
C LEU A 361 -25.53 -13.16 -16.54
N GLU A 362 -25.55 -13.77 -15.36
CA GLU A 362 -26.74 -13.94 -14.51
C GLU A 362 -27.20 -12.60 -13.92
N ALA A 363 -26.27 -11.73 -13.51
CA ALA A 363 -26.60 -10.37 -13.08
C ALA A 363 -27.24 -9.54 -14.21
N LEU A 364 -26.72 -9.67 -15.44
CA LEU A 364 -27.31 -9.02 -16.61
C LEU A 364 -28.67 -9.63 -17.00
N ASP A 365 -28.87 -10.94 -16.81
CA ASP A 365 -30.17 -11.58 -16.99
C ASP A 365 -31.21 -11.06 -15.99
N ALA A 366 -30.84 -10.95 -14.72
CA ALA A 366 -31.68 -10.40 -13.66
C ALA A 366 -32.03 -8.93 -13.95
N LEU A 367 -31.04 -8.11 -14.32
CA LEU A 367 -31.25 -6.70 -14.67
C LEU A 367 -32.16 -6.56 -15.90
N ALA A 368 -32.00 -7.41 -16.91
CA ALA A 368 -32.89 -7.43 -18.08
C ALA A 368 -34.32 -7.87 -17.71
N ALA A 369 -34.50 -8.72 -16.69
CA ALA A 369 -35.80 -9.18 -16.22
C ALA A 369 -36.54 -8.08 -15.40
N GLU A 370 -35.82 -7.27 -14.65
CA GLU A 370 -36.36 -6.18 -13.83
C GLU A 370 -36.56 -4.86 -14.61
N THR A 371 -35.98 -4.74 -15.79
CA THR A 371 -36.08 -3.54 -16.63
C THR A 371 -37.39 -3.52 -17.42
N PHE A 372 -38.25 -2.54 -17.13
CA PHE A 372 -39.55 -2.34 -17.80
C PHE A 372 -39.45 -1.59 -19.14
N ASP A 373 -38.36 -0.84 -19.37
CA ASP A 373 -38.13 -0.11 -20.62
C ASP A 373 -37.61 -1.07 -21.71
N PRO A 374 -38.33 -1.24 -22.84
CA PRO A 374 -37.96 -2.21 -23.87
C PRO A 374 -36.59 -1.93 -24.52
N ASP A 375 -36.22 -0.65 -24.69
CA ASP A 375 -34.96 -0.29 -25.33
C ASP A 375 -33.78 -0.59 -24.39
N ALA A 376 -33.83 -0.14 -23.13
CA ALA A 376 -32.83 -0.47 -22.13
C ALA A 376 -32.67 -1.99 -21.92
N ARG A 377 -33.78 -2.75 -21.92
CA ARG A 377 -33.74 -4.21 -21.83
C ARG A 377 -32.99 -4.84 -23.01
N GLN A 378 -33.21 -4.34 -24.23
CA GLN A 378 -32.53 -4.85 -25.41
C GLN A 378 -31.02 -4.56 -25.35
N ASP A 379 -30.64 -3.37 -24.87
CA ASP A 379 -29.23 -3.00 -24.70
C ASP A 379 -28.52 -3.89 -23.67
N ILE A 380 -29.17 -4.18 -22.53
CA ILE A 380 -28.63 -5.10 -21.51
C ILE A 380 -28.39 -6.49 -22.11
N LEU A 381 -29.35 -7.03 -22.88
CA LEU A 381 -29.21 -8.33 -23.53
C LEU A 381 -28.11 -8.34 -24.60
N ALA A 382 -27.91 -7.23 -25.31
CA ALA A 382 -26.82 -7.09 -26.27
C ALA A 382 -25.45 -7.09 -25.56
N ILE A 383 -25.33 -6.36 -24.44
CA ILE A 383 -24.12 -6.36 -23.60
C ILE A 383 -23.86 -7.75 -23.05
N ARG A 384 -24.89 -8.46 -22.54
CA ARG A 384 -24.76 -9.83 -22.07
C ARG A 384 -24.22 -10.77 -23.17
N ALA A 385 -24.75 -10.67 -24.38
CA ALA A 385 -24.29 -11.50 -25.50
C ALA A 385 -22.84 -11.18 -25.89
N ALA A 386 -22.47 -9.91 -25.92
CA ALA A 386 -21.09 -9.48 -26.19
C ALA A 386 -20.14 -9.96 -25.08
N LEU A 387 -20.53 -9.85 -23.82
CA LEU A 387 -19.74 -10.29 -22.67
C LEU A 387 -19.56 -11.81 -22.63
N SER A 388 -20.62 -12.57 -22.90
CA SER A 388 -20.56 -14.03 -23.01
C SER A 388 -19.59 -14.47 -24.13
N THR A 389 -19.63 -13.77 -25.28
CA THR A 389 -18.68 -14.01 -26.37
C THR A 389 -17.25 -13.69 -25.93
N ALA A 390 -17.04 -12.56 -25.25
CA ALA A 390 -15.71 -12.16 -24.76
C ALA A 390 -15.16 -13.12 -23.69
N PHE A 391 -16.00 -13.65 -22.81
CA PHE A 391 -15.61 -14.68 -21.84
C PHE A 391 -15.23 -15.98 -22.54
N ALA A 392 -16.06 -16.47 -23.47
CA ALA A 392 -15.73 -17.67 -24.24
C ALA A 392 -14.42 -17.52 -25.05
N GLU A 393 -14.20 -16.34 -25.65
CA GLU A 393 -12.95 -16.04 -26.35
C GLU A 393 -11.75 -16.01 -25.40
N ARG A 394 -11.88 -15.38 -24.23
CA ARG A 394 -10.82 -15.32 -23.22
C ARG A 394 -10.49 -16.71 -22.68
N GLU A 395 -11.49 -17.50 -22.36
CA GLU A 395 -11.34 -18.87 -21.87
C GLU A 395 -10.67 -19.76 -22.91
N GLU A 396 -11.02 -19.63 -24.20
CA GLU A 396 -10.35 -20.37 -25.27
C GLU A 396 -8.90 -19.92 -25.48
N VAL A 397 -8.59 -18.62 -25.33
CA VAL A 397 -7.20 -18.13 -25.33
C VAL A 397 -6.42 -18.71 -24.15
N ALA A 398 -7.02 -18.70 -22.95
CA ALA A 398 -6.45 -19.25 -21.73
C ALA A 398 -6.20 -20.77 -21.87
N ALA A 399 -7.17 -21.51 -22.39
CA ALA A 399 -7.08 -22.95 -22.64
C ALA A 399 -5.97 -23.27 -23.65
N ARG A 400 -5.86 -22.51 -24.75
CA ARG A 400 -4.77 -22.70 -25.73
C ARG A 400 -3.39 -22.42 -25.12
N ALA A 401 -3.27 -21.37 -24.30
CA ALA A 401 -2.02 -21.05 -23.62
C ALA A 401 -1.63 -22.19 -22.67
N LEU A 402 -2.56 -22.63 -21.82
CA LEU A 402 -2.32 -23.71 -20.88
C LEU A 402 -1.97 -25.04 -21.58
N ARG A 403 -2.70 -25.43 -22.64
CA ARG A 403 -2.36 -26.65 -23.41
C ARG A 403 -0.93 -26.61 -23.96
N ARG A 404 -0.43 -25.43 -24.34
CA ARG A 404 0.98 -25.25 -24.76
C ARG A 404 1.94 -25.34 -23.58
N SER A 405 1.59 -24.77 -22.43
CA SER A 405 2.38 -24.90 -21.20
C SER A 405 2.50 -26.36 -20.77
N ILE A 406 1.39 -27.11 -20.71
CA ILE A 406 1.38 -28.55 -20.40
C ILE A 406 2.25 -29.33 -21.40
N SER A 407 2.08 -29.07 -22.69
CA SER A 407 2.88 -29.73 -23.73
C SER A 407 4.37 -29.41 -23.60
N SER A 408 4.72 -28.18 -23.24
CA SER A 408 6.10 -27.74 -23.02
C SER A 408 6.67 -28.38 -21.77
N GLY A 409 5.93 -28.41 -20.66
CA GLY A 409 6.29 -29.11 -19.43
C GLY A 409 6.60 -30.59 -19.70
N ALA A 410 5.73 -31.30 -20.42
CA ALA A 410 5.95 -32.69 -20.80
C ALA A 410 7.25 -32.92 -21.60
N VAL A 411 7.57 -32.02 -22.54
CA VAL A 411 8.80 -32.08 -23.33
C VAL A 411 10.03 -31.75 -22.48
N LEU A 412 9.92 -30.79 -21.56
CA LEU A 412 11.01 -30.43 -20.65
C LEU A 412 11.31 -31.58 -19.69
N ILE A 413 10.30 -32.26 -19.12
CA ILE A 413 10.48 -33.47 -18.30
C ILE A 413 11.26 -34.52 -19.09
N ARG A 414 10.85 -34.81 -20.34
CA ARG A 414 11.56 -35.74 -21.21
C ARG A 414 13.02 -35.34 -21.42
N THR A 415 13.27 -34.04 -21.62
CA THR A 415 14.61 -33.50 -21.88
C THR A 415 15.49 -33.61 -20.65
N LEU A 416 14.96 -33.26 -19.47
CA LEU A 416 15.64 -33.39 -18.18
C LEU A 416 16.03 -34.84 -17.89
N ARG A 417 15.09 -35.78 -18.08
CA ARG A 417 15.36 -37.22 -17.92
C ARG A 417 16.47 -37.70 -18.85
N TYR A 418 16.41 -37.30 -20.13
CA TYR A 418 17.43 -37.66 -21.11
C TYR A 418 18.81 -37.11 -20.75
N ASP A 419 18.87 -35.81 -20.43
CA ASP A 419 20.12 -35.13 -20.10
C ASP A 419 20.76 -35.70 -18.84
N ARG A 420 19.96 -36.01 -17.80
CA ARG A 420 20.45 -36.67 -16.59
C ARG A 420 21.00 -38.06 -16.88
N GLY A 421 20.31 -38.83 -17.72
CA GLY A 421 20.77 -40.16 -18.14
C GLY A 421 22.12 -40.13 -18.86
N VAL A 422 22.29 -39.21 -19.82
CA VAL A 422 23.56 -39.04 -20.56
C VAL A 422 24.68 -38.53 -19.64
N MET A 423 24.36 -37.60 -18.74
CA MET A 423 25.31 -37.07 -17.77
C MET A 423 25.81 -38.15 -16.80
N ASN A 424 24.91 -38.95 -16.22
CA ASN A 424 25.26 -40.08 -15.36
C ASN A 424 26.17 -41.11 -16.07
N ALA A 425 25.90 -41.39 -17.35
CA ALA A 425 26.75 -42.27 -18.15
C ALA A 425 28.14 -41.66 -18.39
N THR A 426 28.21 -40.34 -18.63
CA THR A 426 29.46 -39.61 -18.85
C THR A 426 30.29 -39.50 -17.57
N GLU A 427 29.66 -39.23 -16.42
CA GLU A 427 30.29 -39.26 -15.09
C GLU A 427 30.85 -40.65 -14.75
N THR A 428 30.12 -41.70 -15.12
CA THR A 428 30.60 -43.08 -14.95
C THR A 428 31.83 -43.34 -15.82
N ALA A 429 31.83 -42.91 -17.09
CA ALA A 429 32.98 -43.02 -17.97
C ALA A 429 34.18 -42.20 -17.47
N LEU A 430 33.95 -41.01 -16.92
CA LEU A 430 34.99 -40.18 -16.30
C LEU A 430 35.62 -40.89 -15.09
N ARG A 431 34.80 -41.47 -14.21
CA ARG A 431 35.29 -42.24 -13.04
C ARG A 431 36.19 -43.41 -13.48
N PHE A 432 35.81 -44.15 -14.51
CA PHE A 432 36.65 -45.23 -15.06
C PHE A 432 37.95 -44.70 -15.67
N GLU A 433 37.90 -43.61 -16.44
CA GLU A 433 39.10 -43.02 -17.05
C GLU A 433 40.08 -42.51 -15.98
N GLN A 434 39.58 -41.85 -14.93
CA GLN A 434 40.40 -41.36 -13.82
C GLN A 434 41.06 -42.50 -13.03
N GLN A 435 40.40 -43.65 -12.90
CA GLN A 435 40.97 -44.85 -12.26
C GLN A 435 42.09 -45.48 -13.09
N LEU A 436 41.98 -45.45 -14.42
CA LEU A 436 42.96 -46.07 -15.33
C LEU A 436 44.13 -45.14 -15.66
N ASN A 437 43.84 -43.87 -15.96
CA ASN A 437 44.80 -42.87 -16.44
C ASN A 437 44.50 -41.48 -15.83
N ALA A 438 44.85 -41.30 -14.56
CA ALA A 438 44.66 -40.02 -13.87
C ALA A 438 45.33 -38.85 -14.63
N GLY A 439 44.57 -37.80 -14.93
CA GLY A 439 45.05 -36.61 -15.65
C GLY A 439 45.20 -36.78 -17.17
N SER A 440 44.52 -37.76 -17.78
CA SER A 440 44.52 -37.90 -19.24
C SER A 440 43.73 -36.76 -19.92
N GLU A 441 44.13 -36.36 -21.13
CA GLU A 441 43.35 -35.40 -21.94
C GLU A 441 41.91 -35.88 -22.18
N ARG A 442 41.66 -37.19 -22.11
CA ARG A 442 40.33 -37.77 -22.21
C ARG A 442 39.49 -37.46 -20.97
N ALA A 443 40.06 -37.58 -19.78
CA ALA A 443 39.39 -37.17 -18.54
C ALA A 443 39.03 -35.68 -18.57
N ASP A 444 39.94 -34.81 -19.01
CA ASP A 444 39.67 -33.36 -19.13
C ASP A 444 38.60 -33.03 -20.18
N ARG A 445 38.47 -33.83 -21.24
CA ARG A 445 37.37 -33.68 -22.21
C ARG A 445 36.03 -34.13 -21.63
N LEU A 446 36.00 -35.26 -20.91
CA LEU A 446 34.78 -35.76 -20.26
C LEU A 446 34.30 -34.80 -19.16
N GLN A 447 35.22 -34.24 -18.37
CA GLN A 447 34.91 -33.23 -17.36
C GLN A 447 34.24 -31.99 -17.97
N ARG A 448 34.83 -31.41 -19.04
CA ARG A 448 34.22 -30.27 -19.75
C ARG A 448 32.87 -30.61 -20.39
N GLN A 449 32.67 -31.86 -20.82
CA GLN A 449 31.37 -32.32 -21.33
C GLN A 449 30.32 -32.37 -20.23
N ILE A 450 30.67 -32.86 -19.03
CA ILE A 450 29.76 -32.88 -17.88
C ILE A 450 29.39 -31.45 -17.47
N GLU A 451 30.36 -30.53 -17.39
CA GLU A 451 30.10 -29.12 -17.08
C GLU A 451 29.12 -28.48 -18.07
N ALA A 452 29.31 -28.71 -19.37
CA ALA A 452 28.38 -28.22 -20.39
C ALA A 452 27.00 -28.91 -20.36
N MET A 453 26.93 -30.18 -19.92
CA MET A 453 25.67 -30.89 -19.71
C MET A 453 24.93 -30.35 -18.49
N GLN A 454 25.64 -30.08 -17.40
CA GLN A 454 25.08 -29.51 -16.18
C GLN A 454 24.50 -28.11 -16.44
N GLU A 455 25.23 -27.24 -17.15
CA GLU A 455 24.72 -25.91 -17.52
C GLU A 455 23.40 -26.00 -18.31
N ARG A 456 23.34 -26.91 -19.29
CA ARG A 456 22.10 -27.14 -20.08
C ARG A 456 20.97 -27.69 -19.21
N TYR A 457 21.27 -28.61 -18.30
CA TYR A 457 20.29 -29.19 -17.38
C TYR A 457 19.70 -28.11 -16.48
N ASP A 458 20.55 -27.29 -15.85
CA ASP A 458 20.13 -26.22 -14.94
C ASP A 458 19.24 -25.18 -15.64
N ILE A 459 19.55 -24.80 -16.89
CA ILE A 459 18.72 -23.89 -17.69
C ILE A 459 17.35 -24.50 -17.96
N THR A 460 17.33 -25.78 -18.34
CA THR A 460 16.10 -26.52 -18.65
C THR A 460 15.22 -26.65 -17.42
N LEU A 461 15.81 -26.94 -16.26
CA LEU A 461 15.13 -27.09 -14.99
C LEU A 461 14.50 -25.77 -14.53
N ARG A 462 15.23 -24.65 -14.66
CA ARG A 462 14.66 -23.31 -14.39
C ARG A 462 13.46 -23.02 -15.27
N THR A 463 13.58 -23.26 -16.57
CA THR A 463 12.47 -23.04 -17.51
C THR A 463 11.26 -23.94 -17.20
N TYR A 464 11.51 -25.16 -16.72
CA TYR A 464 10.44 -26.05 -16.27
C TYR A 464 9.68 -25.45 -15.08
N PHE A 465 10.39 -25.02 -14.04
CA PHE A 465 9.76 -24.42 -12.86
C PHE A 465 9.07 -23.08 -13.17
N ASP A 466 9.60 -22.26 -14.08
CA ASP A 466 8.95 -21.03 -14.51
C ASP A 466 7.56 -21.31 -15.12
N ILE A 467 7.47 -22.33 -15.99
CA ILE A 467 6.21 -22.74 -16.62
C ILE A 467 5.27 -23.39 -15.60
N LEU A 468 5.80 -24.16 -14.65
CA LEU A 468 5.03 -24.78 -13.56
C LEU A 468 4.39 -23.72 -12.68
N LEU A 469 5.19 -22.75 -12.20
CA LEU A 469 4.73 -21.67 -11.34
C LEU A 469 3.70 -20.79 -12.03
N GLN A 470 3.96 -20.42 -13.29
CA GLN A 470 2.99 -19.66 -14.06
C GLN A 470 1.67 -20.43 -14.20
N ALA A 471 1.73 -21.74 -14.48
CA ALA A 471 0.53 -22.55 -14.58
C ALA A 471 -0.23 -22.67 -13.25
N ALA A 472 0.49 -22.69 -12.12
CA ALA A 472 -0.12 -22.72 -10.79
C ALA A 472 -0.79 -21.40 -10.41
N ASP A 473 -0.22 -20.27 -10.80
CA ASP A 473 -0.74 -18.94 -10.46
C ASP A 473 -1.90 -18.52 -11.36
N ASP A 474 -1.85 -18.88 -12.65
CA ASP A 474 -2.80 -18.39 -13.67
C ASP A 474 -4.09 -19.22 -13.78
N TYR A 475 -4.14 -20.45 -13.26
CA TYR A 475 -5.22 -21.41 -13.56
C TYR A 475 -5.73 -22.20 -12.34
N SER A 476 -7.03 -22.49 -12.30
CA SER A 476 -7.63 -23.34 -11.27
C SER A 476 -7.31 -24.82 -11.47
N ALA A 477 -7.36 -25.61 -10.39
CA ALA A 477 -7.12 -27.05 -10.41
C ALA A 477 -8.03 -27.78 -11.41
N GLU A 478 -9.34 -27.48 -11.41
CA GLU A 478 -10.32 -28.07 -12.34
C GLU A 478 -9.94 -27.78 -13.80
N PHE A 479 -9.60 -26.53 -14.12
CA PHE A 479 -9.21 -26.15 -15.47
C PHE A 479 -7.91 -26.82 -15.93
N LEU A 480 -6.95 -26.99 -15.01
CA LEU A 480 -5.69 -27.72 -15.25
C LEU A 480 -5.95 -29.18 -15.63
N GLU A 481 -6.82 -29.87 -14.89
CA GLU A 481 -7.17 -31.27 -15.15
C GLU A 481 -7.95 -31.46 -16.45
N ASP A 482 -8.90 -30.58 -16.76
CA ASP A 482 -9.64 -30.61 -18.02
C ASP A 482 -8.70 -30.45 -19.23
N GLN A 483 -7.77 -29.49 -19.16
CA GLN A 483 -6.82 -29.28 -20.26
C GLN A 483 -5.76 -30.38 -20.36
N ARG A 484 -5.39 -31.03 -19.24
CA ARG A 484 -4.52 -32.23 -19.23
C ARG A 484 -5.11 -33.32 -20.11
N ASP A 485 -6.40 -33.62 -19.94
CA ASP A 485 -7.06 -34.71 -20.65
C ASP A 485 -7.14 -34.44 -22.15
N VAL A 486 -7.41 -33.19 -22.54
CA VAL A 486 -7.38 -32.75 -23.94
C VAL A 486 -5.99 -32.92 -24.56
N VAL A 487 -4.92 -32.55 -23.84
CA VAL A 487 -3.53 -32.71 -24.31
C VAL A 487 -3.15 -34.19 -24.42
N ASN A 488 -3.55 -35.01 -23.44
CA ASN A 488 -3.26 -36.46 -23.42
C ASN A 488 -3.90 -37.18 -24.61
N ILE A 489 -5.16 -36.89 -24.93
CA ILE A 489 -5.82 -37.41 -26.15
C ILE A 489 -5.00 -37.03 -27.39
N GLY A 490 -4.51 -35.79 -27.46
CA GLY A 490 -3.66 -35.32 -28.56
C GLY A 490 -2.37 -36.14 -28.69
N PHE A 491 -1.67 -36.41 -27.58
CA PHE A 491 -0.45 -37.22 -27.58
C PHE A 491 -0.70 -38.70 -27.93
N GLU A 492 -1.79 -39.28 -27.44
CA GLU A 492 -2.17 -40.66 -27.80
C GLU A 492 -2.47 -40.80 -29.29
N GLN A 493 -3.21 -39.86 -29.88
CA GLN A 493 -3.49 -39.86 -31.33
C GLN A 493 -2.23 -39.64 -32.18
N GLN A 494 -1.19 -39.02 -31.61
CA GLN A 494 0.12 -38.83 -32.24
C GLN A 494 1.09 -39.99 -31.99
N ASP A 495 0.66 -41.07 -31.31
CA ASP A 495 1.50 -42.22 -30.94
C ASP A 495 2.69 -41.82 -30.03
N LEU A 496 2.44 -40.88 -29.11
CA LEU A 496 3.41 -40.35 -28.12
C LEU A 496 2.97 -40.62 -26.66
N PRO A 497 2.69 -41.87 -26.25
CA PRO A 497 2.10 -42.17 -24.94
C PRO A 497 2.99 -41.74 -23.77
N THR A 498 4.31 -41.74 -23.93
CA THR A 498 5.24 -41.27 -22.89
C THR A 498 5.10 -39.78 -22.60
N LEU A 499 4.76 -38.95 -23.60
CA LEU A 499 4.51 -37.53 -23.36
C LEU A 499 3.18 -37.29 -22.64
N ALA A 500 2.18 -38.15 -22.83
CA ALA A 500 0.95 -38.11 -22.03
C ALA A 500 1.23 -38.39 -20.55
N THR A 501 2.10 -39.37 -20.25
CA THR A 501 2.57 -39.62 -18.87
C THR A 501 3.25 -38.39 -18.28
N PHE A 502 4.13 -37.72 -19.03
CA PHE A 502 4.82 -36.52 -18.55
C PHE A 502 3.90 -35.30 -18.42
N ALA A 503 2.90 -35.15 -19.28
CA ALA A 503 1.89 -34.11 -19.11
C ALA A 503 1.08 -34.30 -17.83
N THR A 504 0.74 -35.55 -17.49
CA THR A 504 0.11 -35.89 -16.21
C THR A 504 1.02 -35.57 -15.03
N LEU A 505 2.31 -35.93 -15.09
CA LEU A 505 3.27 -35.60 -14.04
C LEU A 505 3.43 -34.08 -13.86
N PHE A 506 3.53 -33.32 -14.95
CA PHE A 506 3.60 -31.86 -14.90
C PHE A 506 2.40 -31.28 -14.15
N ILE A 507 1.18 -31.71 -14.47
CA ILE A 507 -0.03 -31.21 -13.81
C ILE A 507 -0.09 -31.65 -12.34
N GLN A 508 0.32 -32.87 -12.01
CA GLN A 508 0.41 -33.31 -10.62
C GLN A 508 1.35 -32.42 -9.79
N GLN A 509 2.48 -32.02 -10.37
CA GLN A 509 3.44 -31.13 -9.71
C GLN A 509 2.92 -29.69 -9.61
N VAL A 510 2.19 -29.18 -10.61
CA VAL A 510 1.48 -27.89 -10.53
C VAL A 510 0.47 -27.93 -9.37
N LEU A 511 -0.36 -28.96 -9.28
CA LEU A 511 -1.38 -29.11 -8.23
C LEU A 511 -0.75 -29.28 -6.84
N SER A 512 0.32 -30.07 -6.72
CA SER A 512 1.06 -30.23 -5.48
C SER A 512 1.63 -28.89 -4.98
N TYR A 513 2.15 -28.05 -5.89
CA TYR A 513 2.59 -26.71 -5.54
C TYR A 513 1.42 -25.82 -5.09
N GLN A 514 0.26 -25.85 -5.76
CA GLN A 514 -0.92 -25.09 -5.34
C GLN A 514 -1.34 -25.43 -3.90
N GLU A 515 -1.27 -26.71 -3.51
CA GLU A 515 -1.62 -27.18 -2.17
C GLU A 515 -0.56 -26.85 -1.10
N THR A 516 0.71 -27.04 -1.43
CA THR A 516 1.81 -27.01 -0.44
C THR A 516 2.53 -25.66 -0.38
N GLN A 517 2.43 -24.84 -1.43
CA GLN A 517 3.15 -23.58 -1.62
C GLN A 517 4.67 -23.72 -1.41
N SER A 518 5.20 -24.91 -1.69
CA SER A 518 6.60 -25.26 -1.47
C SER A 518 7.22 -25.92 -2.70
N LEU A 519 8.43 -25.47 -3.05
CA LEU A 519 9.27 -26.02 -4.11
C LEU A 519 10.58 -26.55 -3.49
N GLU A 520 10.50 -27.60 -2.70
CA GLU A 520 11.71 -28.33 -2.28
C GLU A 520 12.28 -29.06 -3.51
N ALA A 521 13.32 -28.49 -4.11
CA ALA A 521 13.85 -28.93 -5.41
C ALA A 521 14.26 -30.42 -5.42
N GLU A 522 14.70 -30.97 -4.27
CA GLU A 522 15.09 -32.38 -4.16
C GLU A 522 13.91 -33.33 -4.38
N ASP A 523 12.73 -33.03 -3.82
CA ASP A 523 11.54 -33.88 -3.94
C ASP A 523 11.00 -33.87 -5.37
N TYR A 524 10.93 -32.68 -6.00
CA TYR A 524 10.46 -32.54 -7.37
C TYR A 524 11.46 -33.12 -8.38
N GLU A 525 12.77 -32.98 -8.15
CA GLU A 525 13.80 -33.61 -8.99
C GLU A 525 13.76 -35.14 -8.89
N GLU A 526 13.53 -35.71 -7.71
CA GLU A 526 13.36 -37.16 -7.54
C GLU A 526 12.19 -37.69 -8.36
N GLU A 527 11.03 -37.04 -8.31
CA GLU A 527 9.86 -37.38 -9.12
C GLU A 527 10.09 -37.20 -10.62
N LEU A 528 10.76 -36.11 -11.01
CA LEU A 528 11.14 -35.84 -12.40
C LEU A 528 12.01 -36.94 -12.98
N LEU A 529 12.78 -37.64 -12.14
CA LEU A 529 13.75 -38.67 -12.55
C LEU A 529 13.29 -40.11 -12.25
N ALA A 530 12.14 -40.31 -11.60
CA ALA A 530 11.60 -41.63 -11.29
C ALA A 530 11.08 -42.37 -12.55
N ASP A 531 11.47 -43.64 -12.73
CA ASP A 531 11.15 -44.45 -13.93
C ASP A 531 9.65 -44.62 -14.22
#